data_AF-A0A3L7WE54-F1
#
_entry.id   AF-A0A3L7WE54-F1
#
_cell.length_a   1.000
_cell.length_b   1.000
_cell.length_c   1.000
_cell.angle_alpha   90.00
_cell.angle_beta   90.00
_cell.angle_gamma   90.00
#
_symmetry.space_group_name_H-M   'P 1'
#
loop_
_entity.id
_entity.type
_entity.pdbx_description
1 polymer ?
#
loop_
_entity_poly.entity_id
_entity_poly.type
_entity_poly.pdbx_seq_one_letter_code
_entity_poly.pdbx_strand_id
1 'polypeptide(L)' 'MESMAAQTENFALIRVVGVGGAGSNAVNRMIRAELLGVEFIAVNTDAQAL' A
#
# COMPACT_ATOMS: atom_id res chain seq x y z
N MET A 1 2.16 -17.92 37.54
CA MET A 1 1.10 -17.31 36.72
C MET A 1 1.63 -15.96 36.25
N GLU A 2 2.52 -16.00 35.25
CA GLU A 2 3.01 -14.79 34.61
C GLU A 2 2.00 -14.43 33.52
N SER A 3 1.34 -13.28 33.67
CA SER A 3 0.50 -12.72 32.63
C SER A 3 1.41 -12.25 31.50
N MET A 4 1.48 -13.03 30.42
CA MET A 4 1.90 -12.53 29.11
C MET A 4 0.87 -11.49 28.68
N ALA A 5 1.03 -10.25 29.15
CA ALA A 5 0.39 -9.10 28.53
C ALA A 5 0.86 -9.12 27.08
N ALA A 6 -0.08 -9.38 26.17
CA ALA A 6 0.14 -9.37 24.75
C ALA A 6 0.88 -8.07 24.39
N GLN A 7 2.15 -8.19 24.00
CA GLN A 7 2.81 -7.12 23.27
C GLN A 7 1.96 -6.92 22.03
N THR A 8 1.11 -5.91 22.06
CA THR A 8 0.38 -5.49 20.88
C THR A 8 1.41 -4.79 20.02
N GLU A 9 2.11 -5.59 19.21
CA GLU A 9 2.93 -5.11 18.11
C GLU A 9 1.99 -4.31 17.19
N ASN A 10 1.90 -3.00 17.41
CA ASN A 10 1.09 -2.11 16.59
C ASN A 10 1.78 -1.93 15.24
N PHE A 11 1.58 -2.88 14.34
CA PHE A 11 2.03 -2.78 12.96
C PHE A 11 1.29 -1.62 12.29
N ALA A 12 2.04 -0.64 11.79
CA ALA A 12 1.49 0.44 11.01
C ALA A 12 0.93 -0.10 9.68
N LEU A 13 -0.35 0.14 9.43
CA LEU A 13 -0.98 -0.17 8.15
C LEU A 13 -0.63 0.92 7.14
N ILE A 14 0.25 0.63 6.19
CA ILE A 14 0.70 1.59 5.19
C ILE A 14 -0.11 1.43 3.90
N ARG A 15 -0.64 2.55 3.41
CA ARG A 15 -1.36 2.65 2.14
C ARG A 15 -0.70 3.65 1.23
N VAL A 16 -0.53 3.29 -0.04
CA VAL A 16 -0.05 4.19 -1.09
C VAL A 16 -1.14 4.35 -2.14
N VAL A 17 -1.56 5.60 -2.35
CA VAL A 17 -2.59 5.95 -3.33
C VAL A 17 -1.96 6.72 -4.49
N GLY A 18 -1.94 6.12 -5.68
CA GLY A 18 -1.55 6.77 -6.92
C GLY A 18 -2.75 7.41 -7.60
N VAL A 19 -2.69 8.71 -7.87
CA VAL A 19 -3.78 9.45 -8.53
C VAL A 19 -3.36 9.89 -9.94
N GLY A 20 -4.23 9.65 -10.92
CA GLY A 20 -3.98 9.94 -12.34
C GLY A 20 -2.99 8.96 -12.98
N GLY A 21 -2.78 9.08 -14.30
CA GLY A 21 -1.92 8.13 -15.04
C GLY A 21 -0.48 8.05 -14.53
N ALA A 22 0.13 9.19 -14.16
CA ALA A 22 1.48 9.21 -13.59
C ALA A 22 1.53 8.52 -12.21
N GLY A 23 0.50 8.71 -11.38
CA GLY A 23 0.39 8.04 -10.08
C GLY A 23 0.25 6.53 -10.21
N SER A 24 -0.62 6.05 -11.11
CA SER A 24 -0.77 4.62 -11.42
C SER A 24 0.54 4.00 -11.93
N ASN A 25 1.29 4.71 -12.78
CA ASN A 25 2.60 4.26 -13.25
C ASN A 25 3.63 4.13 -12.12
N ALA A 26 3.66 5.09 -11.20
CA ALA A 26 4.54 5.03 -10.02
C ALA A 26 4.16 3.86 -9.10
N VAL A 27 2.86 3.66 -8.83
CA VAL A 27 2.36 2.51 -8.06
C VAL A 27 2.76 1.19 -8.74
N ASN A 28 2.56 1.06 -10.06
CA ASN A 28 2.98 -0.12 -10.82
C ASN A 28 4.48 -0.36 -10.74
N ARG A 29 5.31 0.68 -10.67
CA ARG A 29 6.75 0.54 -10.46
C ARG A 29 7.07 0.00 -9.07
N MET A 30 6.37 0.46 -8.03
CA MET A 30 6.54 -0.04 -6.66
C MET A 30 6.13 -1.50 -6.54
N ILE A 31 5.03 -1.90 -7.20
CA ILE A 31 4.58 -3.30 -7.26
C ILE A 31 5.65 -4.18 -7.94
N ARG A 32 6.18 -3.75 -9.10
CA ARG A 32 7.26 -4.49 -9.81
C ARG A 32 8.58 -4.53 -9.04
N ALA A 33 8.77 -3.62 -8.09
CA ALA A 33 9.92 -3.62 -7.19
C ALA A 33 9.69 -4.47 -5.93
N GLU A 34 8.55 -5.15 -5.83
CA GLU A 34 8.17 -6.04 -4.73
C GLU A 34 8.20 -5.35 -3.36
N LEU A 35 7.76 -4.08 -3.31
CA LEU A 35 7.67 -3.35 -2.05
C LEU A 35 6.62 -3.99 -1.13
N LEU A 36 7.08 -4.54 0.00
CA LEU A 36 6.27 -5.29 0.96
C LEU A 36 5.63 -4.40 2.04
N GLY A 37 4.59 -4.91 2.68
CA GLY A 37 3.94 -4.24 3.83
C GLY A 37 3.10 -3.02 3.47
N VAL A 38 2.78 -2.84 2.19
CA VAL A 38 2.02 -1.70 1.66
C VAL A 38 0.81 -2.20 0.88
N GLU A 39 -0.35 -1.61 1.16
CA GLU A 39 -1.52 -1.73 0.30
C GLU A 39 -1.47 -0.64 -0.78
N PHE A 40 -1.56 -1.04 -2.05
CA PHE A 40 -1.52 -0.13 -3.19
C PHE A 40 -2.93 0.13 -3.74
N ILE A 41 -3.23 1.40 -4.00
CA ILE A 41 -4.50 1.86 -4.57
C ILE A 41 -4.19 2.78 -5.74
N ALA A 42 -4.84 2.58 -6.88
CA ALA A 42 -4.77 3.46 -8.04
C ALA A 42 -6.14 4.11 -8.28
N VAL A 43 -6.16 5.42 -8.53
CA VAL A 43 -7.37 6.20 -8.81
C VAL A 43 -7.14 7.03 -10.06
N ASN A 44 -7.99 6.87 -11.06
CA ASN A 44 -7.91 7.65 -12.30
C ASN A 44 -9.31 7.94 -12.83
N THR A 45 -9.48 9.10 -13.48
CA THR A 45 -10.72 9.41 -14.22
C THR A 45 -10.74 8.76 -15.60
N ASP A 46 -9.55 8.51 -16.16
CA ASP A 46 -9.38 7.75 -17.38
C ASP A 46 -9.39 6.25 -17.07
N ALA A 47 -10.53 5.61 -17.34
CA ALA A 47 -10.74 4.19 -17.12
C ALA A 47 -9.94 3.28 -18.06
N GLN A 48 -9.40 3.79 -19.18
CA GLN A 48 -8.57 2.99 -20.08
C GLN A 48 -7.14 2.82 -19.56
N ALA A 49 -6.71 3.75 -18.72
CA ALA A 49 -5.37 3.79 -18.13
C ALA A 49 -5.32 3.21 -16.70
N LEU A 50 -6.45 2.70 -16.19
CA LEU A 50 -6.58 2.05 -14.88
C LEU A 50 -6.56 0.53 -15.06
#